data_AF-A0A2M6WI82-F1
#
_entry.id   AF-A0A2M6WI82-F1
#
_cell.length_a   1.000
_cell.length_b   1.000
_cell.length_c   1.000
_cell.angle_alpha   90.00
_cell.angle_beta   90.00
_cell.angle_gamma   90.00
#
_symmetry.space_group_name_H-M   'P 1'
#
loop_
_entity.id
_entity.type
_entity.pdbx_description
1 polymer ?
#
loop_
_entity_poly.entity_id
_entity_poly.type
_entity_poly.pdbx_seq_one_letter_code
_entity_poly.pdbx_strand_id
1 'polypeptide(L)'
;MINFDLTTIDWTAIASISAVGIAVFSYFQSKSFEEKSKTREAIEKLLTPIRKELHSFSKSKWDNWQIGNFWSSLENQRLDFPLQYSWLEKANSQLVDCIGDFTWLFKNFDNLKRNTPIHQTLEQSIIKSVKDFGKEKEVQITGNAGNWPSDKDILNAHWSYLFHDPAVTLFSLVMLSASFTDYLTDNKRNEQGFKSPEDCSFSMSDLEFFPQFDETFSNELLACIEEDLNKHDKCIEIQNYRLRWQELYKEGNLLLAAIDSWIKTQ
;
A
#
# COMPACT_ATOMS: atom_id res chain seq x y z
N MET A 1 58.76 24.99 61.75
CA MET A 1 57.83 25.54 60.73
C MET A 1 58.21 24.88 59.41
N ILE A 2 57.50 23.81 59.03
CA ILE A 2 57.79 23.06 57.79
C ILE A 2 56.82 23.60 56.74
N ASN A 3 57.34 24.34 55.76
CA ASN A 3 56.62 24.68 54.54
C ASN A 3 56.54 23.41 53.69
N PHE A 4 55.33 22.92 53.46
CA PHE A 4 55.07 21.96 52.39
C PHE A 4 54.99 22.73 51.08
N ASP A 5 56.02 22.57 50.25
CA ASP A 5 56.04 23.06 48.89
C ASP A 5 55.12 22.16 48.05
N LEU A 6 53.91 22.66 47.76
CA LEU A 6 52.97 22.06 46.83
C LEU A 6 53.51 22.26 45.42
N THR A 7 54.40 21.35 45.01
CA THR A 7 54.81 21.19 43.62
C THR A 7 53.60 21.31 42.68
N THR A 8 53.79 22.14 41.65
CA THR A 8 52.86 22.45 40.56
C THR A 8 52.16 21.20 40.05
N ILE A 9 50.86 21.09 40.30
CA ILE A 9 49.99 20.16 39.57
C ILE A 9 50.12 20.53 38.10
N ASP A 10 50.68 19.61 37.30
CA ASP A 10 50.85 19.77 35.87
C ASP A 10 49.47 19.65 35.19
N TRP A 11 48.71 20.75 35.24
CA TRP A 11 47.38 20.89 34.64
C TRP A 11 47.38 20.57 33.14
N THR A 12 48.53 20.76 32.48
CA THR A 12 48.78 20.37 31.08
C THR A 12 48.77 18.86 30.89
N ALA A 13 49.39 18.09 31.80
CA ALA A 13 49.34 16.62 31.77
C ALA A 13 47.90 16.09 32.00
N ILE A 14 47.16 16.68 32.94
CA ILE A 14 45.75 16.30 33.21
C ILE A 14 44.85 16.62 32.02
N ALA A 15 44.98 17.82 31.44
CA ALA A 15 44.22 18.22 30.25
C ALA A 15 44.52 17.32 29.04
N SER A 16 45.78 16.88 28.88
CA SER A 16 46.20 15.97 27.81
C SER A 16 45.57 14.57 27.98
N ILE A 17 45.52 14.04 29.20
CA ILE A 17 44.86 12.77 29.50
C ILE A 17 43.35 12.87 29.27
N SER A 18 42.72 13.97 29.68
CA SER A 18 41.29 14.20 29.42
C SER A 18 40.98 14.34 27.92
N ALA A 19 41.83 15.03 27.15
CA ALA A 19 41.67 15.18 25.71
C ALA A 19 41.83 13.84 24.96
N VAL A 20 42.79 13.00 25.35
CA VAL A 20 42.94 11.64 24.80
C VAL A 20 41.75 10.78 25.18
N GLY A 21 41.26 10.86 26.42
CA GLY A 21 40.06 10.15 26.87
C GLY A 21 38.81 10.52 26.07
N ILE A 22 38.58 11.81 25.84
CA ILE A 22 37.48 12.30 25.00
C ILE A 22 37.66 11.84 23.56
N ALA A 23 38.86 11.96 22.97
CA ALA A 23 39.12 11.55 21.60
C ALA A 23 38.93 10.04 21.38
N VAL A 24 39.38 9.21 22.33
CA VAL A 24 39.19 7.76 22.28
C VAL A 24 37.71 7.39 22.45
N PHE A 25 37.01 8.03 23.39
CA PHE A 25 35.57 7.82 23.57
C PHE A 25 34.76 8.27 22.35
N SER A 26 35.05 9.44 21.78
CA SER A 26 34.46 9.94 20.54
C SER A 26 34.79 9.05 19.35
N TYR A 27 36.00 8.47 19.27
CA TYR A 27 36.36 7.51 18.22
C TYR A 27 35.59 6.19 18.35
N PHE A 28 35.44 5.64 19.56
CA PHE A 28 34.63 4.44 19.78
C PHE A 28 33.14 4.70 19.54
N GLN A 29 32.63 5.86 19.95
CA GLN A 29 31.27 6.29 19.60
C GLN A 29 31.10 6.44 18.08
N SER A 30 32.07 7.04 17.40
CA SER A 30 32.06 7.21 15.94
C SER A 30 32.08 5.87 15.21
N LYS A 31 32.94 4.92 15.61
CA LYS A 31 32.96 3.56 15.05
C LYS A 31 31.66 2.80 15.33
N SER A 32 31.15 2.88 16.55
CA SER A 32 29.87 2.25 16.91
C SER A 32 28.71 2.86 16.10
N PHE A 33 28.74 4.17 15.86
CA PHE A 33 27.76 4.86 15.03
C PHE A 33 27.89 4.47 13.55
N GLU A 34 29.11 4.35 13.04
CA GLU A 34 29.38 3.93 11.65
C GLU A 34 28.97 2.46 11.42
N GLU A 35 29.22 1.56 12.38
CA GLU A 35 28.77 0.16 12.33
C GLU A 35 27.24 0.05 12.42
N LYS A 36 26.60 0.83 13.30
CA LYS A 36 25.13 0.92 13.36
C LYS A 36 24.54 1.47 12.06
N SER A 37 25.17 2.47 11.47
CA SER A 37 24.77 3.06 10.18
C SER A 37 24.88 2.05 9.03
N LYS A 38 25.97 1.26 8.96
CA LYS A 38 26.14 0.18 7.96
C LYS A 38 25.14 -0.97 8.17
N THR A 39 24.87 -1.33 9.42
CA THR A 39 23.88 -2.35 9.78
C THR A 39 22.48 -1.90 9.36
N ARG A 40 22.14 -0.63 9.63
CA ARG A 40 20.88 -0.01 9.19
C ARG A 40 20.75 -0.01 7.68
N GLU A 41 21.74 0.47 6.94
CA GLU A 41 21.71 0.53 5.47
C GLU A 41 21.53 -0.89 4.87
N ALA A 42 22.14 -1.90 5.50
CA ALA A 42 22.02 -3.29 5.08
C ALA A 42 20.62 -3.87 5.35
N ILE A 43 19.97 -3.53 6.48
CA ILE A 43 18.58 -3.93 6.77
C ILE A 43 17.60 -3.17 5.87
N GLU A 44 17.83 -1.88 5.61
CA GLU A 44 17.00 -1.09 4.69
C GLU A 44 17.02 -1.70 3.27
N LYS A 45 18.17 -2.21 2.82
CA LYS A 45 18.25 -2.95 1.54
C LYS A 45 17.38 -4.21 1.53
N LEU A 46 17.23 -4.89 2.66
CA LEU A 46 16.33 -6.04 2.82
C LEU A 46 14.85 -5.62 2.79
N LEU A 47 14.49 -4.55 3.50
CA LEU A 47 13.10 -4.08 3.59
C LEU A 47 12.63 -3.30 2.35
N THR A 48 13.53 -2.72 1.56
CA THR A 48 13.18 -1.86 0.42
C THR A 48 12.32 -2.54 -0.64
N PRO A 49 12.62 -3.78 -1.10
CA PRO A 49 11.74 -4.50 -2.03
C PRO A 49 10.33 -4.69 -1.48
N ILE A 50 10.20 -5.17 -0.24
CA ILE A 50 8.93 -5.39 0.46
C ILE A 50 8.15 -4.07 0.57
N ARG A 51 8.82 -3.00 0.98
CA ARG A 51 8.24 -1.66 1.08
C ARG A 51 7.74 -1.14 -0.27
N LYS A 52 8.54 -1.27 -1.33
CA LYS A 52 8.16 -0.84 -2.68
C LYS A 52 6.96 -1.63 -3.18
N GLU A 53 6.93 -2.93 -2.89
CA GLU A 53 5.83 -3.80 -3.23
C GLU A 53 4.57 -3.43 -2.47
N LEU A 54 4.62 -3.27 -1.14
CA LEU A 54 3.49 -2.81 -0.32
C LEU A 54 2.99 -1.43 -0.73
N HIS A 55 3.89 -0.51 -1.08
CA HIS A 55 3.52 0.80 -1.56
C HIS A 55 2.90 0.75 -2.95
N SER A 56 3.40 -0.10 -3.85
CA SER A 56 2.79 -0.37 -5.15
C SER A 56 1.40 -0.98 -4.98
N PHE A 57 1.28 -1.96 -4.09
CA PHE A 57 0.07 -2.67 -3.71
C PHE A 57 -0.99 -1.75 -3.08
N SER A 58 -0.56 -0.85 -2.18
CA SER A 58 -1.41 0.16 -1.55
C SER A 58 -1.89 1.20 -2.57
N LYS A 59 -1.00 1.67 -3.47
CA LYS A 59 -1.33 2.67 -4.49
C LYS A 59 -2.16 2.13 -5.64
N SER A 60 -1.85 0.93 -6.13
CA SER A 60 -2.53 0.33 -7.28
C SER A 60 -3.89 -0.25 -6.93
N LYS A 61 -4.26 -0.24 -5.63
CA LYS A 61 -5.47 -0.85 -5.08
C LYS A 61 -5.73 -2.24 -5.66
N TRP A 62 -4.64 -2.97 -5.92
CA TRP A 62 -4.59 -4.37 -6.36
C TRP A 62 -5.02 -4.76 -7.78
N ASP A 63 -5.77 -3.95 -8.52
CA ASP A 63 -6.41 -4.42 -9.79
C ASP A 63 -5.42 -4.86 -10.87
N ASN A 64 -4.22 -4.27 -10.87
CA ASN A 64 -3.14 -4.58 -11.80
C ASN A 64 -1.89 -5.20 -11.16
N TRP A 65 -1.94 -5.60 -9.89
CA TRP A 65 -0.79 -6.25 -9.25
C TRP A 65 -0.52 -7.67 -9.78
N GLN A 66 -1.37 -8.16 -10.67
CA GLN A 66 -1.34 -9.51 -11.24
C GLN A 66 -0.39 -9.68 -12.43
N ILE A 67 0.22 -8.61 -12.97
CA ILE A 67 1.13 -8.71 -14.12
C ILE A 67 2.58 -8.61 -13.65
N GLY A 68 3.21 -9.77 -13.42
CA GLY A 68 4.66 -9.89 -13.22
C GLY A 68 5.19 -9.44 -11.85
N ASN A 69 4.33 -9.02 -10.91
CA ASN A 69 4.76 -8.68 -9.57
C ASN A 69 4.89 -9.95 -8.72
N PHE A 70 6.12 -10.20 -8.26
CA PHE A 70 6.44 -11.26 -7.33
C PHE A 70 6.43 -10.67 -5.93
N TRP A 71 5.72 -11.30 -4.98
CA TRP A 71 5.85 -10.92 -3.58
C TRP A 71 7.22 -11.37 -3.05
N SER A 72 8.07 -10.40 -2.74
CA SER A 72 9.36 -10.59 -2.10
C SER A 72 9.16 -11.02 -0.64
N SER A 73 8.92 -12.30 -0.40
CA SER A 73 8.85 -12.78 0.99
C SER A 73 10.20 -12.62 1.69
N LEU A 74 10.14 -12.24 2.97
CA LEU A 74 11.33 -12.19 3.83
C LEU A 74 12.03 -13.56 3.90
N GLU A 75 11.26 -14.64 3.78
CA GLU A 75 11.76 -16.02 3.71
C GLU A 75 12.67 -16.27 2.50
N ASN A 76 12.31 -15.75 1.31
CA ASN A 76 13.16 -15.87 0.12
C ASN A 76 14.45 -15.07 0.31
N GLN A 77 14.32 -13.85 0.86
CA GLN A 77 15.47 -12.98 1.10
C GLN A 77 16.38 -13.47 2.24
N ARG A 78 15.88 -14.27 3.18
CA ARG A 78 16.67 -14.89 4.24
C ARG A 78 17.77 -15.80 3.67
N LEU A 79 17.50 -16.51 2.58
CA LEU A 79 18.46 -17.38 1.93
C LEU A 79 19.57 -16.58 1.23
N ASP A 80 19.21 -15.47 0.60
CA ASP A 80 20.14 -14.61 -0.14
C ASP A 80 20.93 -13.65 0.78
N PHE A 81 20.35 -13.25 1.91
CA PHE A 81 20.88 -12.25 2.85
C PHE A 81 20.73 -12.68 4.33
N PRO A 82 21.33 -13.80 4.75
CA PRO A 82 21.11 -14.37 6.09
C PRO A 82 21.61 -13.48 7.23
N LEU A 83 22.69 -12.71 7.01
CA LEU A 83 23.26 -11.82 8.01
C LEU A 83 22.35 -10.60 8.27
N GLN A 84 21.84 -10.00 7.20
CA GLN A 84 20.91 -8.87 7.25
C GLN A 84 19.59 -9.28 7.90
N TYR A 85 19.10 -10.48 7.59
CA TYR A 85 17.93 -11.05 8.26
C TYR A 85 18.17 -11.19 9.77
N SER A 86 19.29 -11.77 10.19
CA SER A 86 19.60 -11.93 11.62
C SER A 86 19.71 -10.59 12.35
N TRP A 87 20.26 -9.57 11.69
CA TRP A 87 20.30 -8.22 12.24
C TRP A 87 18.92 -7.59 12.37
N LEU A 88 18.05 -7.77 11.37
CA LEU A 88 16.66 -7.33 11.43
C LEU A 88 15.90 -8.03 12.57
N GLU A 89 16.02 -9.35 12.67
CA GLU A 89 15.37 -10.16 13.71
C GLU A 89 15.81 -9.72 15.12
N LYS A 90 17.10 -9.43 15.30
CA LYS A 90 17.62 -8.91 16.58
C LYS A 90 17.16 -7.48 16.87
N ALA A 91 17.05 -6.64 15.84
CA ALA A 91 16.66 -5.24 15.98
C ALA A 91 15.15 -5.06 16.20
N ASN A 92 14.33 -5.89 15.55
CA ASN A 92 12.87 -5.82 15.59
C ASN A 92 12.21 -7.14 15.19
N SER A 93 12.16 -8.11 16.10
CA SER A 93 11.51 -9.42 15.86
C SER A 93 10.01 -9.28 15.56
N GLN A 94 9.33 -8.30 16.17
CA GLN A 94 7.91 -8.05 15.90
C GLN A 94 7.67 -7.68 14.44
N LEU A 95 8.55 -6.87 13.83
CA LEU A 95 8.44 -6.54 12.41
C LEU A 95 8.65 -7.77 11.52
N VAL A 96 9.57 -8.66 11.89
CA VAL A 96 9.76 -9.94 11.19
C VAL A 96 8.48 -10.79 11.24
N ASP A 97 7.88 -10.92 12.42
CA ASP A 97 6.63 -11.66 12.61
C ASP A 97 5.49 -11.05 11.77
N CYS A 98 5.31 -9.72 11.79
CA CYS A 98 4.30 -9.04 10.98
C CYS A 98 4.49 -9.26 9.47
N ILE A 99 5.75 -9.25 8.97
CA ILE A 99 6.03 -9.54 7.56
C ILE A 99 5.69 -11.01 7.25
N GLY A 100 5.98 -11.93 8.17
CA GLY A 100 5.65 -13.36 8.06
C GLY A 100 4.15 -13.60 7.99
N ASP A 101 3.39 -13.03 8.92
CA ASP A 101 1.93 -13.14 8.99
C ASP A 101 1.26 -12.58 7.74
N PHE A 102 1.67 -11.39 7.30
CA PHE A 102 1.16 -10.81 6.06
C PHE A 102 1.52 -11.67 4.84
N THR A 103 2.73 -12.21 4.77
CA THR A 103 3.14 -13.13 3.69
C THR A 103 2.25 -14.37 3.66
N TRP A 104 1.92 -14.94 4.82
CA TRP A 104 1.01 -16.08 4.92
C TRP A 104 -0.41 -15.71 4.48
N LEU A 105 -0.95 -14.59 4.96
CA LEU A 105 -2.27 -14.09 4.56
C LEU A 105 -2.33 -13.88 3.04
N PHE A 106 -1.32 -13.21 2.47
CA PHE A 106 -1.24 -12.92 1.04
C PHE A 106 -1.17 -14.19 0.19
N LYS A 107 -0.33 -15.17 0.56
CA LYS A 107 -0.19 -16.45 -0.17
C LYS A 107 -1.46 -17.30 -0.11
N ASN A 108 -2.22 -17.23 0.99
CA ASN A 108 -3.46 -18.00 1.20
C ASN A 108 -4.71 -17.26 0.73
N PHE A 109 -4.57 -16.01 0.29
CA PHE A 109 -5.68 -15.26 -0.26
C PHE A 109 -5.94 -15.67 -1.71
N ASP A 110 -7.21 -15.94 -2.01
CA ASP A 110 -7.62 -16.59 -3.25
C ASP A 110 -7.33 -15.77 -4.52
N ASN A 111 -7.02 -14.47 -4.41
CA ASN A 111 -6.78 -13.59 -5.56
C ASN A 111 -5.54 -13.82 -6.39
N LEU A 112 -4.54 -14.55 -5.87
CA LEU A 112 -3.43 -15.01 -6.71
C LEU A 112 -3.87 -16.09 -7.69
N LYS A 113 -5.07 -16.68 -7.47
CA LYS A 113 -5.69 -17.69 -8.33
C LYS A 113 -6.91 -17.06 -9.00
N ARG A 114 -6.72 -16.14 -9.97
CA ARG A 114 -7.76 -15.50 -10.82
C ARG A 114 -8.89 -16.43 -11.32
N ASN A 115 -8.70 -17.74 -11.25
CA ASN A 115 -9.66 -18.76 -11.66
C ASN A 115 -10.49 -19.34 -10.52
N THR A 116 -10.60 -18.67 -9.36
CA THR A 116 -11.57 -19.13 -8.37
C THR A 116 -13.00 -18.87 -8.86
N PRO A 117 -13.93 -19.80 -8.65
CA PRO A 117 -15.31 -19.64 -9.09
C PRO A 117 -16.00 -18.38 -8.51
N ILE A 118 -15.62 -17.96 -7.31
CA ILE A 118 -16.18 -16.77 -6.65
C ILE A 118 -15.70 -15.48 -7.33
N HIS A 119 -14.40 -15.37 -7.64
CA HIS A 119 -13.87 -14.21 -8.35
C HIS A 119 -14.53 -14.03 -9.73
N GLN A 120 -14.63 -15.12 -10.50
CA GLN A 120 -15.31 -15.10 -11.80
C GLN A 120 -16.79 -14.75 -11.68
N THR A 121 -17.47 -15.28 -10.65
CA THR A 121 -18.87 -14.95 -10.39
C THR A 121 -19.00 -13.44 -10.14
N LEU A 122 -18.15 -12.88 -9.27
CA LEU A 122 -18.16 -11.46 -8.94
C LEU A 122 -17.89 -10.57 -10.17
N GLU A 123 -16.85 -10.86 -10.96
CA GLU A 123 -16.55 -10.13 -12.20
C GLU A 123 -17.77 -10.11 -13.14
N GLN A 124 -18.37 -11.28 -13.39
CA GLN A 124 -19.52 -11.41 -14.27
C GLN A 124 -20.75 -10.69 -13.73
N SER A 125 -20.99 -10.72 -12.41
CA SER A 125 -22.07 -9.96 -11.78
C SER A 125 -21.89 -8.46 -11.98
N ILE A 126 -20.68 -7.93 -11.72
CA ILE A 126 -20.37 -6.51 -11.90
C ILE A 126 -20.59 -6.11 -13.36
N ILE A 127 -20.03 -6.86 -14.31
CA ILE A 127 -20.17 -6.58 -15.75
C ILE A 127 -21.64 -6.57 -16.17
N LYS A 128 -22.42 -7.55 -15.68
CA LYS A 128 -23.85 -7.62 -15.98
C LYS A 128 -24.60 -6.41 -15.44
N SER A 129 -24.40 -6.06 -14.17
CA SER A 129 -25.05 -4.91 -13.54
C SER A 129 -24.72 -3.60 -14.26
N VAL A 130 -23.46 -3.40 -14.67
CA VAL A 130 -23.07 -2.21 -15.46
C VAL A 130 -23.81 -2.14 -16.80
N LYS A 131 -23.87 -3.26 -17.52
CA LYS A 131 -24.54 -3.32 -18.83
C LYS A 131 -26.04 -3.12 -18.71
N ASP A 132 -26.66 -3.69 -17.67
CA ASP A 132 -28.10 -3.57 -17.43
C ASP A 132 -28.46 -2.15 -16.97
N PHE A 133 -27.69 -1.57 -16.05
CA PHE A 133 -27.84 -0.19 -15.61
C PHE A 133 -27.72 0.81 -16.78
N GLY A 134 -26.69 0.67 -17.62
CA GLY A 134 -26.55 1.61 -18.74
C GLY A 134 -27.62 1.45 -19.82
N LYS A 135 -28.22 0.26 -19.98
CA LYS A 135 -29.42 0.10 -20.83
C LYS A 135 -30.63 0.80 -20.21
N GLU A 136 -30.85 0.64 -18.90
CA GLU A 136 -31.96 1.27 -18.17
C GLU A 136 -31.88 2.81 -18.23
N LYS A 137 -30.67 3.35 -18.08
CA LYS A 137 -30.39 4.79 -18.12
C LYS A 137 -30.20 5.34 -19.54
N GLU A 138 -30.41 4.52 -20.57
CA GLU A 138 -30.24 4.89 -21.98
C GLU A 138 -28.88 5.55 -22.29
N VAL A 139 -27.82 5.04 -21.67
CA VAL A 139 -26.45 5.56 -21.83
C VAL A 139 -26.02 5.45 -23.29
N GLN A 140 -25.76 6.61 -23.91
CA GLN A 140 -25.27 6.66 -25.29
C GLN A 140 -23.78 6.36 -25.35
N ILE A 141 -23.42 5.27 -26.05
CA ILE A 141 -22.03 4.90 -26.29
C ILE A 141 -21.58 5.61 -27.57
N THR A 142 -20.84 6.71 -27.43
CA THR A 142 -20.37 7.56 -28.52
C THR A 142 -19.10 6.99 -29.16
N GLY A 143 -19.09 5.70 -29.51
CA GLY A 143 -17.94 5.02 -30.12
C GLY A 143 -18.09 3.50 -30.17
N ASN A 144 -17.06 2.79 -30.64
CA ASN A 144 -17.08 1.32 -30.79
C ASN A 144 -18.31 0.78 -31.58
N ALA A 145 -18.76 1.53 -32.60
CA ALA A 145 -19.99 1.24 -33.36
C ALA A 145 -21.27 1.09 -32.48
N GLY A 146 -21.31 1.77 -31.33
CA GLY A 146 -22.41 1.68 -30.37
C GLY A 146 -22.38 0.43 -29.49
N ASN A 147 -21.31 -0.38 -29.56
CA ASN A 147 -21.16 -1.58 -28.73
C ASN A 147 -20.52 -1.26 -27.39
N TRP A 148 -20.96 -2.01 -26.38
CA TRP A 148 -20.34 -2.00 -25.04
C TRP A 148 -18.83 -2.27 -25.10
N PRO A 149 -18.02 -1.61 -24.23
CA PRO A 149 -16.61 -1.95 -24.04
C PRO A 149 -16.41 -3.42 -23.67
N SER A 150 -15.18 -3.92 -23.80
CA SER A 150 -14.90 -5.29 -23.39
C SER A 150 -15.06 -5.46 -21.88
N ASP A 151 -15.34 -6.68 -21.44
CA ASP A 151 -15.52 -7.01 -20.02
C ASP A 151 -14.31 -6.57 -19.17
N LYS A 152 -13.11 -6.72 -19.72
CA LYS A 152 -11.87 -6.26 -19.08
C LYS A 152 -11.83 -4.74 -18.95
N ASP A 153 -12.29 -4.01 -19.96
CA ASP A 153 -12.30 -2.54 -19.94
C ASP A 153 -13.33 -2.01 -18.95
N ILE A 154 -14.47 -2.69 -18.80
CA ILE A 154 -15.49 -2.36 -17.79
C ILE A 154 -14.93 -2.52 -16.38
N LEU A 155 -14.31 -3.67 -16.09
CA LEU A 155 -13.75 -3.95 -14.76
C LEU A 155 -12.58 -3.02 -14.40
N ASN A 156 -11.75 -2.68 -15.39
CA ASN A 156 -10.60 -1.79 -15.23
C ASN A 156 -10.90 -0.34 -15.61
N ALA A 157 -12.17 0.04 -15.70
CA ALA A 157 -12.56 1.43 -15.80
C ALA A 157 -12.01 2.16 -14.57
N HIS A 158 -11.38 3.32 -14.75
CA HIS A 158 -10.72 4.05 -13.66
C HIS A 158 -11.51 5.32 -13.31
N TRP A 159 -11.64 5.62 -12.03
CA TRP A 159 -12.16 6.89 -11.54
C TRP A 159 -11.01 7.66 -10.91
N SER A 160 -10.70 8.86 -11.41
CA SER A 160 -9.67 9.75 -10.88
C SER A 160 -10.24 11.14 -10.56
N TYR A 161 -9.70 11.77 -9.53
CA TYR A 161 -9.93 13.18 -9.22
C TYR A 161 -8.85 14.02 -9.94
N LEU A 162 -9.14 14.53 -11.14
CA LEU A 162 -8.17 15.32 -11.93
C LEU A 162 -6.88 14.57 -12.37
N PHE A 163 -6.17 15.18 -13.32
CA PHE A 163 -5.04 14.65 -14.11
C PHE A 163 -3.82 14.10 -13.33
N HIS A 164 -3.83 14.07 -11.99
CA HIS A 164 -2.66 13.69 -11.18
C HIS A 164 -2.93 12.80 -9.95
N ASP A 165 -4.17 12.38 -9.67
CA ASP A 165 -4.49 11.55 -8.49
C ASP A 165 -4.56 10.03 -8.77
N PRO A 166 -4.44 9.18 -7.73
CA PRO A 166 -4.50 7.73 -7.88
C PRO A 166 -5.90 7.30 -8.30
N ALA A 167 -6.03 6.96 -9.58
CA ALA A 167 -7.25 6.43 -10.14
C ALA A 167 -7.62 5.08 -9.45
N VAL A 168 -8.89 4.88 -9.12
CA VAL A 168 -9.43 3.64 -8.53
C VAL A 168 -10.29 2.92 -9.57
N THR A 169 -10.23 1.59 -9.68
CA THR A 169 -11.11 0.91 -10.62
C THR A 169 -12.51 0.65 -10.05
N LEU A 170 -13.46 0.32 -10.92
CA LEU A 170 -14.79 -0.13 -10.52
C LEU A 170 -14.69 -1.35 -9.61
N PHE A 171 -13.86 -2.32 -10.03
CA PHE A 171 -13.68 -3.56 -9.30
C PHE A 171 -13.19 -3.30 -7.88
N SER A 172 -12.20 -2.42 -7.71
CA SER A 172 -11.72 -1.99 -6.39
C SER A 172 -12.80 -1.36 -5.52
N LEU A 173 -13.62 -0.47 -6.07
CA LEU A 173 -14.70 0.18 -5.32
C LEU A 173 -15.73 -0.83 -4.82
N VAL A 174 -16.11 -1.77 -5.70
CA VAL A 174 -16.99 -2.88 -5.34
C VAL A 174 -16.32 -3.78 -4.30
N MET A 175 -15.03 -4.11 -4.41
CA MET A 175 -14.34 -4.91 -3.39
C MET A 175 -14.32 -4.22 -2.01
N LEU A 176 -14.20 -2.89 -1.99
CA LEU A 176 -14.21 -2.09 -0.76
C LEU A 176 -15.59 -1.92 -0.14
N SER A 177 -16.68 -2.23 -0.86
CA SER A 177 -18.05 -1.89 -0.41
C SER A 177 -18.22 -0.41 -0.09
N ALA A 178 -17.44 0.44 -0.76
CA ALA A 178 -17.42 1.86 -0.50
C ALA A 178 -18.21 2.58 -1.60
N SER A 179 -18.94 3.62 -1.22
CA SER A 179 -19.42 4.57 -2.23
C SER A 179 -18.23 5.31 -2.85
N PHE A 180 -18.44 5.85 -4.04
CA PHE A 180 -17.40 6.66 -4.67
C PHE A 180 -17.13 7.94 -3.87
N THR A 181 -18.18 8.52 -3.27
CA THR A 181 -18.06 9.68 -2.36
C THR A 181 -17.25 9.37 -1.11
N ASP A 182 -17.46 8.21 -0.48
CA ASP A 182 -16.66 7.80 0.69
C ASP A 182 -15.19 7.69 0.31
N TYR A 183 -14.92 7.06 -0.83
CA TYR A 183 -13.58 6.94 -1.39
C TYR A 183 -12.92 8.31 -1.65
N LEU A 184 -13.65 9.27 -2.24
CA LEU A 184 -13.14 10.62 -2.45
C LEU A 184 -12.90 11.36 -1.13
N THR A 185 -13.76 11.17 -0.13
CA THR A 185 -13.67 11.84 1.18
C THR A 185 -12.45 11.35 1.97
N ASP A 186 -12.16 10.06 1.94
CA ASP A 186 -10.99 9.47 2.61
C ASP A 186 -9.67 9.95 1.98
N ASN A 187 -9.65 10.16 0.66
CA ASN A 187 -8.46 10.69 -0.02
C ASN A 187 -8.33 12.22 0.09
N LYS A 188 -9.44 12.97 0.15
CA LYS A 188 -9.43 14.42 0.44
C LYS A 188 -8.77 14.76 1.78
N ARG A 189 -8.81 13.85 2.76
CA ARG A 189 -8.13 14.05 4.05
C ARG A 189 -6.61 13.95 3.97
N ASN A 190 -6.06 13.38 2.89
CA ASN A 190 -4.63 13.17 2.73
C ASN A 190 -3.90 14.34 2.05
N GLU A 191 -4.62 15.25 1.37
CA GLU A 191 -4.00 16.41 0.71
C GLU A 191 -4.70 17.72 1.09
N GLN A 192 -4.04 18.52 1.93
CA GLN A 192 -4.44 19.88 2.23
C GLN A 192 -4.30 20.76 0.98
N GLY A 193 -5.40 20.91 0.23
CA GLY A 193 -5.58 22.02 -0.70
C GLY A 193 -6.25 21.63 -2.01
N PHE A 194 -7.59 21.55 -2.04
CA PHE A 194 -8.32 21.46 -3.30
C PHE A 194 -9.62 22.26 -3.34
N LYS A 195 -9.92 22.72 -4.58
CA LYS A 195 -11.09 23.52 -5.02
C LYS A 195 -12.34 22.64 -5.21
N SER A 196 -13.47 23.30 -5.47
CA SER A 196 -14.84 22.77 -5.57
C SER A 196 -14.99 21.37 -6.20
N PRO A 197 -15.93 20.52 -5.73
CA PRO A 197 -16.26 19.20 -6.33
C PRO A 197 -16.60 19.23 -7.83
N GLU A 198 -16.88 20.40 -8.39
CA GLU A 198 -17.30 20.61 -9.78
C GLU A 198 -16.17 20.42 -10.81
N ASP A 199 -14.91 20.36 -10.39
CA ASP A 199 -13.74 20.24 -11.28
C ASP A 199 -13.29 18.78 -11.52
N CYS A 200 -14.10 17.79 -11.18
CA CYS A 200 -13.73 16.38 -11.32
C CYS A 200 -14.09 15.83 -12.71
N SER A 201 -13.09 15.37 -13.46
CA SER A 201 -13.29 14.62 -14.71
C SER A 201 -13.12 13.12 -14.46
N PHE A 202 -14.19 12.34 -14.65
CA PHE A 202 -14.19 10.89 -14.49
C PHE A 202 -14.44 10.22 -15.84
N SER A 203 -13.68 9.17 -16.17
CA SER A 203 -13.75 8.51 -17.47
C SER A 203 -13.60 7.02 -17.27
N MET A 204 -14.60 6.24 -17.70
CA MET A 204 -14.45 4.78 -17.81
C MET A 204 -13.42 4.47 -18.90
N SER A 205 -12.14 4.52 -18.53
CA SER A 205 -10.94 4.39 -19.36
C SER A 205 -10.80 5.44 -20.47
N ASP A 206 -9.58 5.60 -21.00
CA ASP A 206 -9.17 6.44 -22.15
C ASP A 206 -9.99 6.24 -23.45
N LEU A 207 -11.10 5.51 -23.40
CA LEU A 207 -12.10 5.38 -24.44
C LEU A 207 -12.93 6.68 -24.46
N GLU A 208 -12.74 7.51 -25.49
CA GLU A 208 -13.51 8.72 -25.84
C GLU A 208 -15.04 8.47 -26.04
N PHE A 209 -15.55 7.33 -25.60
CA PHE A 209 -16.77 6.68 -26.08
C PHE A 209 -17.81 6.43 -24.98
N PHE A 210 -17.47 6.69 -23.72
CA PHE A 210 -18.39 6.57 -22.58
C PHE A 210 -18.67 7.97 -21.99
N PRO A 211 -19.93 8.32 -21.66
CA PRO A 211 -20.19 9.61 -21.02
C PRO A 211 -19.44 9.71 -19.69
N GLN A 212 -18.97 10.92 -19.36
CA GLN A 212 -18.43 11.20 -18.04
C GLN A 212 -19.51 10.88 -17.01
N PHE A 213 -19.23 9.93 -16.12
CA PHE A 213 -20.09 9.68 -14.96
C PHE A 213 -19.80 10.79 -13.96
N ASP A 214 -20.82 11.56 -13.58
CA ASP A 214 -20.69 12.43 -12.42
C ASP A 214 -20.72 11.60 -11.12
N GLU A 215 -20.54 12.28 -9.98
CA GLU A 215 -20.55 11.64 -8.66
C GLU A 215 -21.88 10.93 -8.38
N THR A 216 -23.00 11.55 -8.72
CA THR A 216 -24.35 11.01 -8.52
C THR A 216 -24.55 9.72 -9.30
N PHE A 217 -24.23 9.75 -10.60
CA PHE A 217 -24.40 8.63 -11.50
C PHE A 217 -23.46 7.46 -11.16
N SER A 218 -22.25 7.77 -10.67
CA SER A 218 -21.30 6.76 -10.17
C SER A 218 -21.83 6.05 -8.91
N ASN A 219 -22.39 6.81 -7.96
CA ASN A 219 -22.97 6.24 -6.75
C ASN A 219 -24.24 5.42 -7.03
N GLU A 220 -25.09 5.86 -7.97
CA GLU A 220 -26.25 5.09 -8.42
C GLU A 220 -25.82 3.74 -9.01
N LEU A 221 -24.79 3.73 -9.87
CA LEU A 221 -24.25 2.49 -10.44
C LEU A 221 -23.70 1.55 -9.35
N LEU A 222 -22.91 2.08 -8.40
CA LEU A 222 -22.37 1.28 -7.31
C LEU A 222 -23.48 0.70 -6.41
N ALA A 223 -24.51 1.50 -6.10
CA ALA A 223 -25.66 1.03 -5.34
C ALA A 223 -26.43 -0.08 -6.06
N CYS A 224 -26.60 0.04 -7.38
CA CYS A 224 -27.20 -1.01 -8.22
C CYS A 224 -26.38 -2.30 -8.19
N ILE A 225 -25.05 -2.19 -8.34
CA ILE A 225 -24.15 -3.35 -8.24
C ILE A 225 -24.27 -4.03 -6.87
N GLU A 226 -24.25 -3.26 -5.78
CA GLU A 226 -24.40 -3.82 -4.43
C GLU A 226 -25.75 -4.53 -4.25
N GLU A 227 -26.84 -3.94 -4.74
CA GLU A 227 -28.16 -4.53 -4.67
C GLU A 227 -28.21 -5.88 -5.41
N ASP A 228 -27.62 -5.93 -6.61
CA ASP A 228 -27.55 -7.15 -7.41
C ASP A 228 -26.69 -8.23 -6.76
N LEU A 229 -25.52 -7.86 -6.20
CA LEU A 229 -24.65 -8.79 -5.47
C LEU A 229 -25.35 -9.34 -4.23
N ASN A 230 -26.13 -8.53 -3.53
CA ASN A 230 -26.87 -8.95 -2.35
C ASN A 230 -28.03 -9.92 -2.67
N LYS A 231 -28.56 -9.88 -3.90
CA LYS A 231 -29.59 -10.81 -4.40
C LYS A 231 -29.01 -12.08 -5.04
N HIS A 232 -27.69 -12.14 -5.23
CA HIS A 232 -27.02 -13.27 -5.87
C HIS A 232 -27.07 -14.53 -4.98
N ASP A 233 -27.18 -15.71 -5.59
CA ASP A 233 -27.25 -16.99 -4.88
C ASP A 233 -26.04 -17.27 -3.98
N LYS A 234 -24.85 -16.82 -4.40
CA LYS A 234 -23.57 -16.87 -3.67
C LYS A 234 -23.24 -15.60 -2.88
N CYS A 235 -24.24 -14.81 -2.49
CA CYS A 235 -24.02 -13.55 -1.77
C CYS A 235 -23.10 -13.73 -0.54
N ILE A 236 -23.31 -14.77 0.26
CA ILE A 236 -22.50 -15.02 1.48
C ILE A 236 -21.03 -15.23 1.14
N GLU A 237 -20.73 -16.06 0.13
CA GLU A 237 -19.37 -16.34 -0.31
C GLU A 237 -18.70 -15.10 -0.91
N ILE A 238 -19.46 -14.29 -1.66
CA ILE A 238 -18.99 -13.01 -2.20
C ILE A 238 -18.63 -12.05 -1.05
N GLN A 239 -19.49 -11.90 -0.05
CA GLN A 239 -19.22 -11.01 1.09
C GLN A 239 -18.03 -11.49 1.92
N ASN A 240 -17.91 -12.80 2.16
CA ASN A 240 -16.73 -13.36 2.85
C ASN A 240 -15.44 -13.11 2.08
N TYR A 241 -15.50 -13.24 0.74
CA TYR A 241 -14.37 -12.98 -0.12
C TYR A 241 -13.97 -11.49 -0.10
N ARG A 242 -14.94 -10.56 -0.12
CA ARG A 242 -14.71 -9.11 0.05
C ARG A 242 -14.13 -8.77 1.42
N LEU A 243 -14.64 -9.35 2.50
CA LEU A 243 -14.10 -9.13 3.85
C LEU A 243 -12.64 -9.56 3.97
N ARG A 244 -12.29 -10.75 3.47
CA ARG A 244 -10.90 -11.23 3.44
C ARG A 244 -10.00 -10.31 2.59
N TRP A 245 -10.53 -9.75 1.49
CA TRP A 245 -9.82 -8.77 0.68
C TRP A 245 -9.54 -7.49 1.46
N GLN A 246 -10.54 -6.96 2.17
CA GLN A 246 -10.45 -5.73 2.96
C GLN A 246 -9.49 -5.89 4.14
N GLU A 247 -9.52 -7.04 4.83
CA GLU A 247 -8.57 -7.39 5.87
C GLU A 247 -7.14 -7.37 5.33
N LEU A 248 -6.90 -8.01 4.20
CA LEU A 248 -5.57 -8.08 3.59
C LEU A 248 -5.07 -6.70 3.13
N TYR A 249 -5.95 -5.86 2.59
CA TYR A 249 -5.63 -4.47 2.26
C TYR A 249 -5.23 -3.66 3.51
N LYS A 250 -6.00 -3.79 4.60
CA LYS A 250 -5.73 -3.13 5.87
C LYS A 250 -4.38 -3.58 6.46
N GLU A 251 -4.14 -4.88 6.53
CA GLU A 251 -2.89 -5.45 7.05
C GLU A 251 -1.67 -5.02 6.22
N GLY A 252 -1.81 -4.94 4.88
CA GLY A 252 -0.74 -4.44 4.02
C GLY A 252 -0.38 -2.97 4.29
N ASN A 253 -1.38 -2.12 4.52
CA ASN A 253 -1.16 -0.72 4.88
C ASN A 253 -0.54 -0.57 6.29
N LEU A 254 -0.98 -1.37 7.26
CA LEU A 254 -0.38 -1.39 8.60
C LEU A 254 1.08 -1.83 8.55
N LEU A 255 1.39 -2.86 7.76
CA LEU A 255 2.76 -3.33 7.57
C LEU A 255 3.63 -2.27 6.89
N LEU A 256 3.12 -1.58 5.85
CA LEU A 256 3.83 -0.48 5.21
C LEU A 256 4.17 0.63 6.22
N ALA A 257 3.20 1.01 7.05
CA ALA A 257 3.40 2.01 8.11
C ALA A 257 4.42 1.54 9.16
N ALA A 258 4.41 0.26 9.53
CA ALA A 258 5.38 -0.31 10.46
C ALA A 258 6.81 -0.28 9.90
N ILE A 259 6.98 -0.65 8.62
CA ILE A 259 8.26 -0.55 7.92
C ILE A 259 8.73 0.91 7.82
N ASP A 260 7.85 1.83 7.42
CA ASP A 260 8.15 3.27 7.34
C ASP A 260 8.53 3.86 8.70
N SER A 261 7.82 3.48 9.76
CA SER A 261 8.12 3.89 11.13
C SER A 261 9.48 3.38 11.59
N TRP A 262 9.80 2.11 11.33
CA TRP A 262 11.10 1.55 11.69
C TRP A 262 12.24 2.24 10.94
N ILE A 263 12.11 2.46 9.63
CA ILE A 263 13.12 3.18 8.82
C ILE A 263 13.34 4.61 9.35
N LYS A 264 12.29 5.28 9.85
CA LYS A 264 12.36 6.66 10.38
C LYS A 264 12.88 6.75 11.82
N THR A 265 12.73 5.70 12.64
CA THR A 265 13.01 5.74 14.10
C THR A 265 14.40 5.22 14.49
N GLN A 266 15.12 4.57 13.57
CA GLN A 266 16.54 4.21 13.73
C GLN A 266 17.47 5.32 13.25
#